data_AF-A0A5F2HXI1-F1
#
_entry.id   AF-A0A5F2HXI1-F1
#
_cell.length_a   1.000
_cell.length_b   1.000
_cell.length_c   1.000
_cell.angle_alpha   90.00
_cell.angle_beta   90.00
_cell.angle_gamma   90.00
#
_symmetry.space_group_name_H-M   'P 1'
#
loop_
_entity.id
_entity.type
_entity.pdbx_description
1 polymer ?
#
loop_
_entity_poly.entity_id
_entity_poly.type
_entity_poly.pdbx_seq_one_letter_code
_entity_poly.pdbx_strand_id
1 'polypeptide(L)' 'MSNLPTIDAPSIAPTLDDLRRALDHAETELACADMIDNQARRVAETERCRRRRDDIKAQIARIEESF' A
#
# COMPACT_ATOMS: atom_id res chain seq x y z
N MET A 1 10.94 40.92 -17.23
CA MET A 1 11.35 39.78 -16.39
C MET A 1 10.13 39.34 -15.61
N SER A 2 9.41 38.32 -16.08
CA SER A 2 8.22 37.81 -15.41
C SER A 2 8.55 36.42 -14.89
N ASN A 3 8.80 36.32 -13.58
CA ASN A 3 8.92 35.03 -12.90
C ASN A 3 7.50 34.49 -12.69
N LEU A 4 7.09 33.54 -13.54
CA LEU A 4 5.90 32.73 -13.30
C LEU A 4 6.21 31.73 -12.18
N PRO A 5 5.32 31.53 -11.20
CA PRO A 5 5.51 30.49 -10.19
C PRO A 5 5.40 29.12 -10.86
N THR A 6 6.45 28.31 -10.73
CA THR A 6 6.40 26.89 -11.06
C THR A 6 5.33 26.25 -10.20
N ILE A 7 4.21 25.86 -10.81
CA ILE A 7 3.22 24.99 -10.17
C ILE A 7 3.88 23.60 -10.16
N ASP A 8 4.47 23.22 -9.03
CA ASP A 8 4.89 21.83 -8.83
C ASP A 8 3.64 20.95 -8.94
N ALA A 9 3.59 20.13 -9.99
CA ALA A 9 2.53 19.16 -10.15
C ALA A 9 2.51 18.24 -8.92
N PRO A 10 1.33 17.88 -8.37
CA PRO A 10 1.26 16.97 -7.24
C PRO A 10 1.98 15.67 -7.61
N SER A 11 2.91 15.24 -6.74
CA SER A 11 3.60 13.97 -6.92
C SER A 11 2.58 12.86 -7.06
N ILE A 12 2.63 12.12 -8.18
CA ILE A 12 1.76 10.97 -8.46
C ILE A 12 2.18 9.77 -7.59
N ALA A 13 3.40 9.81 -7.02
CA ALA A 13 3.88 8.77 -6.14
C ALA A 13 3.19 8.86 -4.77
N PRO A 14 2.73 7.72 -4.21
CA PRO A 14 2.09 7.71 -2.90
C PRO A 14 3.07 8.19 -1.83
N THR A 15 2.57 8.99 -0.89
CA THR A 15 3.36 9.43 0.26
C THR A 15 3.57 8.29 1.26
N LEU A 16 4.51 8.45 2.19
CA LEU A 16 4.71 7.48 3.28
C LEU A 16 3.43 7.28 4.12
N ASP A 17 2.69 8.35 4.37
CA ASP A 17 1.41 8.29 5.09
C ASP A 17 0.33 7.56 4.28
N ASP A 18 0.28 7.76 2.95
CA ASP A 18 -0.62 7.00 2.09
C ASP A 18 -0.31 5.50 2.13
N LEU A 19 0.98 5.14 2.10
CA LEU A 19 1.41 3.75 2.18
C LEU A 19 1.11 3.13 3.55
N ARG A 20 1.24 3.89 4.64
CA ARG A 20 0.86 3.43 6.00
C ARG A 20 -0.64 3.16 6.10
N ARG A 21 -1.49 4.06 5.61
CA ARG A 21 -2.94 3.83 5.55
C ARG A 21 -3.30 2.63 4.66
N ALA A 22 -2.61 2.50 3.52
CA ALA A 22 -2.80 1.36 2.63
C ALA A 22 -2.37 0.04 3.30
N LEU A 23 -1.33 0.07 4.14
CA LEU A 23 -0.89 -1.09 4.91
C LEU A 23 -1.94 -1.51 5.93
N ASP A 24 -2.48 -0.57 6.72
CA ASP A 24 -3.54 -0.85 7.70
C ASP A 24 -4.77 -1.49 7.03
N HIS A 25 -5.14 -0.98 5.86
CA HIS A 25 -6.22 -1.53 5.06
C HIS A 25 -5.90 -2.95 4.56
N ALA A 26 -4.68 -3.19 4.06
CA ALA A 26 -4.26 -4.50 3.59
C ALA A 26 -4.19 -5.54 4.72
N GLU A 27 -3.81 -5.13 5.94
CA GLU A 27 -3.82 -6.01 7.11
C GLU A 27 -5.25 -6.35 7.55
N THR A 28 -6.18 -5.40 7.45
CA THR A 28 -7.61 -5.64 7.68
C THR A 28 -8.20 -6.59 6.63
N GLU A 29 -7.90 -6.38 5.34
CA GLU A 29 -8.32 -7.28 4.26
C GLU A 29 -7.81 -8.70 4.45
N LEU A 30 -6.57 -8.86 4.89
CA LEU A 30 -5.98 -10.17 5.19
C LEU A 30 -6.75 -10.87 6.32
N ALA A 31 -7.08 -10.15 7.40
CA ALA A 31 -7.89 -10.69 8.48
C ALA A 31 -9.28 -11.12 7.99
N CYS A 32 -9.91 -10.33 7.11
CA CYS A 32 -11.18 -10.69 6.49
C CYS A 32 -11.07 -11.91 5.57
N ALA A 33 -9.98 -12.05 4.82
CA ALA A 33 -9.75 -13.20 3.94
C ALA A 33 -9.71 -14.51 4.74
N ASP A 34 -9.12 -14.49 5.93
CA ASP A 34 -9.04 -15.66 6.82
C ASP A 34 -10.43 -16.09 7.36
N MET A 35 -11.43 -15.22 7.32
CA MET A 35 -12.82 -15.53 7.69
C MET A 35 -13.65 -16.16 6.56
N ILE A 36 -13.07 -16.37 5.37
CA ILE A 36 -13.80 -16.98 4.24
C ILE A 36 -14.06 -18.46 4.50
N ASP A 37 -15.33 -18.86 4.51
CA ASP A 37 -15.76 -20.25 4.74
C ASP A 37 -15.30 -21.21 3.63
N ASN A 38 -15.37 -20.76 2.37
CA ASN A 38 -14.93 -21.57 1.24
C ASN A 38 -13.41 -21.72 1.26
N GLN A 39 -12.93 -22.94 1.51
CA GLN A 39 -11.50 -23.25 1.66
C GLN A 39 -10.65 -22.79 0.47
N ALA A 40 -11.08 -23.11 -0.76
CA ALA A 40 -10.30 -22.78 -1.97
C ALA A 40 -10.21 -21.27 -2.15
N ARG A 41 -11.32 -20.56 -1.92
CA ARG A 41 -11.37 -19.10 -1.99
C ARG A 41 -10.56 -18.45 -0.87
N ARG A 42 -10.63 -18.96 0.36
CA ARG A 42 -9.82 -18.48 1.48
C ARG A 42 -8.34 -18.51 1.15
N VAL A 43 -7.84 -19.66 0.68
CA VAL A 43 -6.42 -19.80 0.32
C VAL A 43 -6.01 -18.77 -0.73
N ALA A 44 -6.78 -18.65 -1.81
CA ALA A 44 -6.47 -17.71 -2.90
C ALA A 44 -6.47 -16.24 -2.43
N GLU A 45 -7.48 -15.84 -1.64
CA GLU A 45 -7.59 -14.46 -1.15
C GLU A 45 -6.55 -14.14 -0.07
N THR A 46 -6.28 -15.06 0.86
CA THR A 46 -5.23 -14.90 1.87
C THR A 46 -3.86 -14.74 1.20
N GLU A 47 -3.53 -15.54 0.19
CA GLU A 47 -2.28 -15.39 -0.58
C GLU A 47 -2.19 -14.06 -1.32
N ARG A 48 -3.29 -13.62 -1.94
CA ARG A 48 -3.37 -12.32 -2.61
C ARG A 48 -3.16 -11.17 -1.63
N CYS A 49 -3.82 -11.21 -0.47
CA CYS A 49 -3.71 -10.17 0.56
C CYS A 49 -2.31 -10.14 1.18
N ARG A 50 -1.68 -11.30 1.40
CA ARG A 50 -0.28 -11.39 1.87
C ARG A 50 0.68 -10.71 0.90
N ARG A 51 0.60 -11.04 -0.39
CA ARG A 51 1.44 -10.41 -1.43
C ARG A 51 1.28 -8.89 -1.43
N ARG A 52 0.03 -8.39 -1.43
CA ARG A 52 -0.25 -6.96 -1.37
C ARG A 52 0.35 -6.29 -0.13
N ARG A 53 0.18 -6.88 1.05
CA ARG A 53 0.76 -6.37 2.31
C ARG A 53 2.27 -6.28 2.23
N ASP A 54 2.92 -7.34 1.73
CA ASP A 54 4.37 -7.42 1.65
C ASP A 54 4.94 -6.42 0.62
N ASP A 55 4.25 -6.22 -0.51
CA ASP A 55 4.60 -5.20 -1.50
C ASP A 55 4.51 -3.77 -0.93
N ILE A 56 3.52 -3.50 -0.08
CA ILE A 56 3.39 -2.19 0.60
C ILE A 56 4.50 -2.02 1.64
N LYS A 57 4.78 -3.06 2.46
CA LYS A 57 5.90 -3.04 3.42
C LYS A 57 7.24 -2.78 2.72
N ALA A 58 7.47 -3.39 1.56
CA ALA A 58 8.67 -3.17 0.76
C ALA A 58 8.74 -1.76 0.15
N GLN A 59 7.61 -1.12 -0.16
CA GLN A 59 7.59 0.29 -0.60
C GLN A 59 7.90 1.23 0.56
N ILE A 60 7.32 0.99 1.74
CA ILE A 60 7.61 1.77 2.96
C ILE A 60 9.09 1.69 3.30
N ALA A 61 9.65 0.48 3.37
CA ALA A 61 11.06 0.27 3.69
C ALA A 61 11.99 1.04 2.73
N ARG A 62 11.73 1.00 1.42
CA ARG A 62 12.51 1.74 0.42
C ARG A 62 12.47 3.26 0.63
N ILE A 63 11.33 3.80 1.05
CA ILE A 63 11.20 5.23 1.35
C ILE A 63 11.94 5.56 2.65
N GLU A 64 11.77 4.76 3.69
CA GLU A 64 12.42 4.96 5.00
C GLU A 64 13.95 4.81 4.94
N GLU A 65 14.48 3.94 4.07
CA GLU A 65 15.93 3.83 3.79
C GLU A 65 16.51 5.02 3.02
N SER A 66 15.65 5.83 2.38
CA SER A 66 16.06 6.99 1.58
C SER A 66 16.19 8.28 2.40
N PHE A 67 15.89 8.25 3.70
CA PHE A 67 15.97 9.38 4.64
C PHE A 67 16.92 9.07 5.80
#